data_AF-A0A950PVN1-F1
#
_entry.id   AF-A0A950PVN1-F1
#
_cell.length_a   1.000
_cell.length_b   1.000
_cell.length_c   1.000
_cell.angle_alpha   90.00
_cell.angle_beta   90.00
_cell.angle_gamma   90.00
#
_symmetry.space_group_name_H-M   'P 1'
#
loop_
_entity.id
_entity.type
_entity.pdbx_description
1 polymer ?
#
loop_
_entity_poly.entity_id
_entity_poly.type
_entity_poly.pdbx_seq_one_letter_code
_entity_poly.pdbx_strand_id
1 'polypeptide(L)' 'DVLHHAKPVFGPAAAPLPQLPLALGSDGFLRATGDFSEPVGPSFWRRT' A
#
# COMPACT_ATOMS: atom_id res chain seq x y z
N ASP A 1 10.60 -4.82 -0.47
CA ASP A 1 10.63 -5.70 -1.65
C ASP A 1 9.26 -5.69 -2.31
N VAL A 2 9.17 -5.13 -3.52
CA VAL A 2 7.91 -4.91 -4.25
C VAL A 2 7.23 -6.25 -4.58
N LEU A 3 7.99 -7.27 -4.93
CA LEU A 3 7.44 -8.58 -5.30
C LEU A 3 6.87 -9.34 -4.09
N HIS A 4 7.30 -8.95 -2.89
CA HIS A 4 6.87 -9.55 -1.63
C HIS A 4 6.10 -8.53 -0.78
N HIS A 5 5.04 -7.94 -1.35
CA HIS A 5 4.12 -7.03 -0.65
C HIS A 5 4.80 -5.85 0.04
N ALA A 6 5.80 -5.25 -0.61
CA ALA A 6 6.60 -4.17 -0.04
C ALA A 6 7.27 -4.49 1.31
N LYS A 7 7.54 -5.77 1.61
CA LYS A 7 8.23 -6.18 2.84
C LYS A 7 9.57 -5.45 2.99
N PRO A 8 9.85 -4.75 4.11
CA PRO A 8 11.14 -4.13 4.33
C PRO A 8 12.25 -5.19 4.30
N VAL A 9 13.27 -4.97 3.47
CA VAL A 9 14.47 -5.82 3.40
C VAL A 9 15.69 -5.14 4.01
N PHE A 10 15.62 -3.82 4.19
CA PHE A 10 16.67 -3.00 4.77
C PHE A 10 16.09 -1.69 5.33
N GLY A 11 16.86 -1.01 6.18
CA GLY A 11 16.51 0.28 6.78
C GLY A 11 15.60 0.14 8.02
N PRO A 12 15.21 1.28 8.63
CA PRO A 12 14.51 1.30 9.92
C PRO A 12 13.00 1.05 9.81
N ALA A 13 12.46 0.76 8.62
CA ALA A 13 11.04 0.58 8.41
C ALA A 13 10.55 -0.72 9.09
N ALA A 14 9.56 -0.59 9.99
CA ALA A 14 9.09 -1.70 10.82
C ALA A 14 7.92 -2.51 10.20
N ALA A 15 7.31 -2.03 9.11
CA ALA A 15 6.13 -2.64 8.50
C ALA A 15 6.16 -2.48 6.97
N PRO A 16 5.51 -3.39 6.21
CA PRO A 16 5.31 -3.22 4.77
C PRO A 16 4.44 -2.00 4.47
N LEU A 17 4.55 -1.48 3.24
CA LEU A 17 3.69 -0.40 2.77
C LEU A 17 2.27 -0.94 2.45
N PRO A 18 1.21 -0.21 2.82
CA PRO A 18 -0.15 -0.56 2.44
C PRO A 18 -0.30 -0.70 0.92
N GLN A 19 -1.09 -1.68 0.48
CA GLN A 19 -1.32 -1.95 -0.94
C GLN A 19 -2.60 -1.28 -1.41
N LEU A 20 -2.59 -0.76 -2.64
CA LEU A 20 -3.78 -0.21 -3.32
C LEU A 20 -4.24 -1.19 -4.40
N PRO A 21 -5.47 -1.72 -4.35
CA PRO A 21 -5.96 -2.65 -5.35
C PRO A 21 -6.25 -1.90 -6.66
N LEU A 22 -5.72 -2.42 -7.78
CA LEU A 22 -5.83 -1.83 -9.12
C LEU A 22 -6.50 -2.79 -10.10
N ALA A 23 -7.26 -2.24 -11.04
CA ALA A 23 -7.80 -2.95 -12.19
C ALA A 23 -7.75 -2.10 -13.45
N LEU A 24 -7.83 -2.74 -14.61
CA LEU A 24 -7.98 -2.05 -15.89
C LEU A 24 -9.46 -1.67 -16.08
N GLY A 25 -9.72 -0.38 -16.30
CA GLY A 25 -11.04 0.11 -16.69
C GLY A 25 -11.39 -0.31 -18.12
N SER A 26 -12.68 -0.20 -18.47
CA SER A 26 -13.16 -0.46 -19.84
C SER A 26 -12.57 0.49 -20.88
N ASP A 27 -12.04 1.62 -20.44
CA ASP A 27 -11.32 2.63 -21.21
C ASP A 27 -9.82 2.32 -21.38
N GLY A 28 -9.32 1.21 -20.81
CA GLY A 28 -7.92 0.80 -20.92
C GLY A 28 -6.97 1.53 -19.96
N PHE A 29 -7.50 2.24 -18.94
CA PHE A 29 -6.70 2.92 -17.93
C PHE A 29 -6.73 2.20 -16.59
N LEU A 30 -5.63 2.29 -15.82
CA LEU A 30 -5.57 1.76 -14.46
C LEU A 30 -6.45 2.59 -13.52
N ARG A 31 -7.26 1.90 -12.72
CA ARG A 31 -8.15 2.50 -11.73
C ARG A 31 -8.03 1.76 -10.40
N ALA A 32 -8.13 2.51 -9.30
CA ALA A 32 -8.25 1.91 -7.97
C ALA A 32 -9.65 1.31 -7.79
N THR A 33 -9.72 0.11 -7.23
CA THR A 33 -11.00 -0.57 -6.95
C THR A 33 -11.42 -0.46 -5.49
N GLY A 34 -10.64 0.25 -4.67
CA GLY A 34 -10.88 0.44 -3.26
C GLY A 34 -9.76 1.25 -2.62
N ASP A 35 -9.83 1.40 -1.30
CA ASP A 35 -8.83 2.11 -0.51
C ASP A 35 -7.58 1.25 -0.24
N PHE A 36 -6.57 1.87 0.38
CA PHE A 36 -5.42 1.16 0.89
C PHE A 36 -5.83 0.11 1.94
N SER A 37 -5.11 -1.02 1.96
CA SER A 37 -5.35 -2.09 2.93
C SER A 37 -5.20 -1.65 4.40
N GLU A 38 -4.41 -0.60 4.65
CA GLU A 38 -4.13 -0.01 5.96
C GLU A 38 -3.87 1.50 5.82
N PRO A 39 -3.95 2.30 6.91
CA PRO A 39 -3.65 3.73 6.86
C PRO A 39 -2.22 4.00 6.34
N VAL A 40 -2.11 4.97 5.45
CA VAL A 40 -0.81 5.39 4.91
C VAL A 40 -0.03 6.24 5.92
N GLY A 41 1.29 6.06 5.97
CA GLY A 41 2.19 6.84 6.83
C GLY A 41 2.67 6.10 8.08
N PRO A 42 3.49 6.75 8.93
CA PRO A 42 4.03 6.12 10.13
C PRO A 42 2.92 5.68 11.09
N SER A 43 3.11 4.59 11.83
CA SER A 43 2.13 3.99 12.75
C SER A 43 1.63 4.89 13.90
N PHE A 44 2.01 6.17 13.93
CA PHE A 44 1.82 7.08 15.06
C PHE A 44 0.69 8.12 14.87
N TRP A 45 0.19 8.40 13.65
CA TRP A 45 -0.67 9.58 13.47
C TRP A 45 -2.19 9.38 13.70
N ARG A 46 -2.64 8.16 14.04
CA ARG A 46 -3.97 7.91 14.66
C ARG A 46 -3.94 6.65 15.54
N ARG A 47 -3.60 6.83 16.81
CA ARG A 47 -3.95 5.89 17.87
C ARG A 47 -4.70 6.72 18.91
N THR A 48 -6.00 6.89 18.69
CA THR A 48 -6.95 7.36 19.72
C THR A 48 -7.68 6.15 20.28
#